data_AF-X1E556-F1
#
_entry.id   AF-X1E556-F1
#
_cell.length_a   1.000
_cell.length_b   1.000
_cell.length_c   1.000
_cell.angle_alpha   90.00
_cell.angle_beta   90.00
_cell.angle_gamma   90.00
#
_symmetry.space_group_name_H-M   'P 1'
#
loop_
_entity.id
_entity.type
_entity.pdbx_description
1 polymer ?
#
loop_
_entity_poly.entity_id
_entity_poly.type
_entity_poly.pdbx_seq_one_letter_code
_entity_poly.pdbx_strand_id
1 'polypeptide(L)'
;IDLLDPATEGQIGTIPVGTTADVDQAVEAAQKAFMESGWASMGWRERSRLLRKVGETMMRRKDEIALAETIDQGRPLRQSQGMMVPLAAGAWEFFAGALMTFTGEAAHPEPWASGYTLKQPIGVVGCITPGNPDQIPNPFICSNKLSCHNNQ
;
A
#
# COMPACT_ATOMS: atom_id res chain seq x y z
N ILE A 1 6.16 -0.83 23.48
CA ILE A 1 6.27 -2.30 23.59
C ILE A 1 7.66 -2.72 23.14
N ASP A 2 8.24 -3.70 23.80
CA ASP A 2 9.56 -4.21 23.42
C ASP A 2 9.43 -5.08 22.17
N LEU A 3 10.35 -4.87 21.23
CA LEU A 3 10.49 -5.71 20.05
C LEU A 3 11.60 -6.72 20.32
N LEU A 4 11.24 -8.00 20.28
CA LEU A 4 12.14 -9.10 20.60
C LEU A 4 12.45 -9.89 19.33
N ASP A 5 13.69 -10.32 19.21
CA ASP A 5 14.11 -11.25 18.16
C ASP A 5 13.51 -12.63 18.46
N PRO A 6 12.66 -13.19 17.58
CA PRO A 6 12.02 -14.47 17.82
C PRO A 6 12.99 -15.65 17.87
N ALA A 7 14.21 -15.51 17.34
CA ALA A 7 15.22 -16.57 17.36
C ALA A 7 16.09 -16.56 18.63
N THR A 8 16.30 -15.39 19.24
CA THR A 8 17.22 -15.22 20.38
C THR A 8 16.55 -14.75 21.66
N GLU A 9 15.29 -14.31 21.59
CA GLU A 9 14.56 -13.58 22.64
C GLU A 9 15.26 -12.29 23.09
N GLY A 10 16.32 -11.87 22.38
CA GLY A 10 17.04 -10.63 22.64
C GLY A 10 16.23 -9.42 22.21
N GLN A 11 16.39 -8.31 22.95
CA GLN A 11 15.71 -7.06 22.60
C GLN A 11 16.34 -6.43 21.35
N ILE A 12 15.54 -6.25 20.30
CA ILE A 12 15.90 -5.52 19.08
C ILE A 12 15.72 -4.01 19.32
N GLY A 13 14.62 -3.62 19.97
CA GLY A 13 14.27 -2.23 20.19
C GLY A 13 12.93 -2.05 20.89
N THR A 14 12.33 -0.87 20.71
CA THR A 14 10.99 -0.55 21.25
C THR A 14 10.12 0.11 20.18
N ILE A 15 8.84 -0.22 20.18
CA ILE A 15 7.84 0.36 19.28
C ILE A 15 6.83 1.14 20.14
N PRO A 16 6.47 2.38 19.78
CA PRO A 16 5.43 3.13 20.47
C PRO A 16 4.07 2.41 20.33
N VAL A 17 3.28 2.40 21.40
CA VAL A 17 1.92 1.87 21.34
C VAL A 17 1.02 2.96 20.77
N GLY A 18 0.41 2.69 19.61
CA GLY A 18 -0.52 3.62 19.00
C GLY A 18 -1.73 3.90 19.90
N THR A 19 -2.07 5.16 20.04
CA THR A 19 -3.22 5.66 20.80
C THR A 19 -4.33 6.13 19.86
N THR A 20 -5.51 6.41 20.40
CA THR A 20 -6.59 7.04 19.62
C THR A 20 -6.16 8.38 19.03
N ALA A 21 -5.35 9.16 19.75
CA ALA A 21 -4.84 10.43 19.27
C ALA A 21 -3.89 10.28 18.07
N ASP A 22 -3.13 9.19 18.00
CA ASP A 22 -2.27 8.90 16.83
C ASP A 22 -3.11 8.51 15.61
N VAL A 23 -4.21 7.78 15.84
CA VAL A 23 -5.18 7.45 14.78
C VAL A 23 -5.85 8.72 14.26
N ASP A 24 -6.32 9.60 15.14
CA ASP A 24 -6.96 10.86 14.76
C ASP A 24 -6.01 11.73 13.92
N GLN A 25 -4.74 11.85 14.32
CA GLN A 25 -3.71 12.55 13.56
C GLN A 25 -3.46 11.90 12.18
N ALA A 26 -3.42 10.57 12.11
CA ALA A 26 -3.24 9.86 10.86
C ALA A 26 -4.43 10.06 9.90
N VAL A 27 -5.65 10.09 10.42
CA VAL A 27 -6.87 10.37 9.65
C VAL A 27 -6.86 11.81 9.13
N GLU A 28 -6.52 12.79 9.98
CA GLU A 28 -6.42 14.19 9.58
C GLU A 28 -5.38 14.39 8.47
N ALA A 29 -4.19 13.78 8.62
CA ALA A 29 -3.14 13.83 7.61
C ALA A 29 -3.58 13.19 6.28
N ALA A 30 -4.25 12.03 6.34
CA ALA A 30 -4.77 11.34 5.16
C ALA A 30 -5.86 12.16 4.46
N GLN A 31 -6.75 12.80 5.22
CA GLN A 31 -7.81 13.65 4.68
C GLN A 31 -7.24 14.90 4.03
N LYS A 32 -6.27 15.55 4.67
CA LYS A 32 -5.54 16.69 4.10
C LYS A 32 -4.82 16.29 2.81
N ALA A 33 -4.14 15.15 2.80
CA ALA A 33 -3.50 14.66 1.59
C ALA A 33 -4.53 14.41 0.48
N PHE A 34 -5.68 13.81 0.79
CA PHE A 34 -6.73 13.57 -0.20
C PHE A 34 -7.28 14.86 -0.83
N MET A 35 -7.48 15.90 -0.02
CA MET A 35 -8.05 17.18 -0.46
C MET A 35 -7.03 18.13 -1.10
N GLU A 36 -5.80 18.18 -0.59
CA GLU A 36 -4.86 19.27 -0.89
C GLU A 36 -3.60 18.82 -1.64
N SER A 37 -3.19 17.55 -1.57
CA SER A 37 -1.92 17.10 -2.19
C SER A 37 -1.99 16.97 -3.72
N GLY A 38 -3.19 17.12 -4.29
CA GLY A 38 -3.45 16.84 -5.71
C GLY A 38 -3.55 15.35 -6.05
N TRP A 39 -3.41 14.43 -5.08
CA TRP A 39 -3.48 12.99 -5.32
C TRP A 39 -4.82 12.54 -5.94
N ALA A 40 -5.94 13.06 -5.43
CA ALA A 40 -7.27 12.75 -5.94
C ALA A 40 -7.46 13.20 -7.41
N SER A 41 -6.92 14.37 -7.76
CA SER A 41 -6.97 14.96 -9.10
C SER A 41 -5.83 14.50 -10.04
N MET A 42 -4.84 13.75 -9.53
CA MET A 42 -3.67 13.34 -10.30
C MET A 42 -4.05 12.40 -11.45
N GLY A 43 -3.44 12.61 -12.61
CA GLY A 43 -3.66 11.74 -13.76
C GLY A 43 -3.23 10.29 -13.48
N TRP A 44 -4.02 9.34 -13.96
CA TRP A 44 -3.75 7.90 -13.90
C TRP A 44 -2.30 7.50 -14.28
N ARG A 45 -1.74 8.07 -15.34
CA ARG A 45 -0.34 7.81 -15.75
C ARG A 45 0.68 8.23 -14.70
N GLU A 46 0.47 9.38 -14.07
CA GLU A 46 1.39 9.92 -13.08
C GLU A 46 1.31 9.11 -11.78
N ARG A 47 0.09 8.77 -11.33
CA ARG A 47 -0.13 7.84 -10.21
C ARG A 47 0.54 6.49 -10.47
N SER A 48 0.36 5.91 -11.66
CA SER A 48 1.02 4.66 -12.05
C SER A 48 2.55 4.77 -11.94
N ARG A 49 3.13 5.87 -12.42
CA ARG A 49 4.58 6.13 -12.31
C ARG A 49 5.04 6.19 -10.85
N LEU A 50 4.28 6.83 -9.96
CA LEU A 50 4.62 6.90 -8.54
C LEU A 50 4.58 5.51 -7.89
N LEU A 51 3.54 4.70 -8.17
CA LEU A 51 3.43 3.33 -7.66
C LEU A 51 4.60 2.45 -8.15
N ARG A 52 4.99 2.54 -9.43
CA ARG A 52 6.18 1.83 -9.96
C ARG A 52 7.46 2.23 -9.23
N LYS A 53 7.64 3.54 -8.99
CA LYS A 53 8.82 4.06 -8.28
C LYS A 53 8.94 3.49 -6.86
N VAL A 54 7.83 3.19 -6.20
CA VAL A 54 7.84 2.51 -4.89
C VAL A 54 8.44 1.11 -5.04
N GLY A 55 7.92 0.28 -5.96
CA GLY A 55 8.46 -1.06 -6.24
C GLY A 55 9.94 -1.05 -6.61
N GLU A 56 10.34 -0.15 -7.52
CA GLU A 56 11.75 0.05 -7.91
C GLU A 56 12.65 0.42 -6.72
N THR A 57 12.15 1.27 -5.81
CA THR A 57 12.89 1.69 -4.62
C THR A 57 13.03 0.55 -3.62
N MET A 58 12.00 -0.28 -3.47
CA MET A 58 12.07 -1.48 -2.64
C MET A 58 13.12 -2.45 -3.17
N MET A 59 13.14 -2.70 -4.49
CA MET A 59 14.15 -3.57 -5.10
C MET A 59 15.57 -3.02 -4.97
N ARG A 60 15.75 -1.70 -5.06
CA ARG A 60 17.05 -1.05 -4.85
C ARG A 60 17.55 -1.16 -3.40
N ARG A 61 16.63 -1.24 -2.43
CA ARG A 61 16.94 -1.43 -0.99
C ARG A 61 16.69 -2.87 -0.54
N LYS A 62 16.70 -3.82 -1.47
CA LYS A 62 16.27 -5.20 -1.21
C LYS A 62 16.98 -5.86 -0.04
N ASP A 63 18.30 -5.72 0.04
CA ASP A 63 19.09 -6.39 1.07
C ASP A 63 18.84 -5.79 2.46
N GLU A 64 18.68 -4.47 2.52
CA GLU A 64 18.34 -3.76 3.76
C GLU A 64 16.95 -4.17 4.27
N ILE A 65 15.94 -4.16 3.39
CA ILE A 65 14.56 -4.52 3.75
C ILE A 65 14.50 -6.00 4.15
N ALA A 66 15.19 -6.87 3.43
CA ALA A 66 15.18 -8.29 3.73
C ALA A 66 15.89 -8.62 5.05
N LEU A 67 16.94 -7.88 5.41
CA LEU A 67 17.60 -8.03 6.71
C LEU A 67 16.67 -7.58 7.83
N ALA A 68 16.01 -6.43 7.68
CA ALA A 68 15.04 -5.94 8.66
C ALA A 68 13.89 -6.94 8.85
N GLU A 69 13.31 -7.46 7.76
CA GLU A 69 12.28 -8.49 7.80
C GLU A 69 12.76 -9.76 8.51
N THR A 70 14.01 -10.17 8.26
CA THR A 70 14.59 -11.38 8.87
C THR A 70 14.74 -11.23 10.38
N ILE A 71 15.21 -10.06 10.84
CA ILE A 71 15.39 -9.77 12.26
C ILE A 71 14.04 -9.69 12.97
N ASP A 72 13.07 -9.02 12.36
CA ASP A 72 11.74 -8.79 12.93
C ASP A 72 10.90 -10.08 12.96
N GLN A 73 10.98 -10.89 11.89
CA GLN A 73 10.09 -12.04 11.68
C GLN A 73 10.75 -13.41 11.93
N GLY A 74 12.08 -13.45 12.10
CA GLY A 74 12.83 -14.70 12.29
C GLY A 74 12.93 -15.59 11.04
N ARG A 75 12.55 -15.08 9.86
CA ARG A 75 12.59 -15.86 8.61
C ARG A 75 14.02 -15.99 8.08
N PRO A 76 14.36 -17.08 7.37
CA PRO A 76 15.65 -17.17 6.71
C PRO A 76 15.86 -16.01 5.73
N LEU A 77 17.02 -15.35 5.80
CA LEU A 77 17.38 -14.21 4.95
C LEU A 77 17.18 -14.52 3.45
N ARG A 78 17.50 -15.74 3.03
CA ARG A 78 17.29 -16.19 1.65
C ARG A 78 15.83 -16.15 1.21
N GLN A 79 14.89 -16.44 2.12
CA GLN A 79 13.45 -16.32 1.84
C GLN A 79 13.03 -14.86 1.77
N SER A 80 13.48 -14.03 2.73
CA SER A 80 13.17 -12.59 2.74
C SER A 80 13.68 -11.89 1.48
N GLN A 81 14.93 -12.12 1.09
CA GLN A 81 15.54 -11.55 -0.12
C GLN A 81 14.98 -12.17 -1.41
N GLY A 82 14.79 -13.49 -1.44
CA GLY A 82 14.46 -14.24 -2.65
C GLY A 82 12.98 -14.21 -3.02
N MET A 83 12.10 -14.00 -2.04
CA MET A 83 10.66 -14.14 -2.20
C MET A 83 9.90 -12.94 -1.65
N MET A 84 10.09 -12.57 -0.38
CA MET A 84 9.23 -11.57 0.27
C MET A 84 9.39 -10.18 -0.34
N VAL A 85 10.62 -9.67 -0.46
CA VAL A 85 10.86 -8.34 -1.06
C VAL A 85 10.43 -8.29 -2.53
N PRO A 86 10.78 -9.27 -3.40
CA PRO A 86 10.29 -9.30 -4.78
C PRO A 86 8.77 -9.38 -4.89
N LEU A 87 8.10 -10.18 -4.06
CA LEU A 87 6.64 -10.28 -4.05
C LEU A 87 6.01 -8.93 -3.69
N ALA A 88 6.57 -8.26 -2.69
CA ALA A 88 6.10 -6.96 -2.26
C ALA A 88 6.28 -5.87 -3.33
N ALA A 89 7.45 -5.81 -3.96
CA ALA A 89 7.71 -4.90 -5.08
C ALA A 89 6.79 -5.21 -6.27
N GLY A 90 6.58 -6.49 -6.58
CA GLY A 90 5.69 -6.96 -7.65
C GLY A 90 4.23 -6.55 -7.43
N ALA A 91 3.75 -6.48 -6.19
CA ALA A 91 2.41 -5.96 -5.89
C ALA A 91 2.27 -4.49 -6.33
N TRP A 92 3.25 -3.64 -6.01
CA TRP A 92 3.25 -2.24 -6.45
C TRP A 92 3.26 -2.11 -7.97
N GLU A 93 4.07 -2.92 -8.66
CA GLU A 93 4.12 -2.95 -10.11
C GLU A 93 2.80 -3.42 -10.73
N PHE A 94 2.18 -4.46 -10.16
CA PHE A 94 0.89 -4.98 -10.59
C PHE A 94 -0.19 -3.91 -10.52
N PHE A 95 -0.35 -3.25 -9.37
CA PHE A 95 -1.39 -2.22 -9.20
C PHE A 95 -1.09 -0.94 -9.99
N ALA A 96 0.18 -0.63 -10.25
CA ALA A 96 0.54 0.43 -11.17
C ALA A 96 0.08 0.12 -12.61
N GLY A 97 0.16 -1.13 -13.04
CA GLY A 97 -0.38 -1.60 -14.33
C GLY A 97 -1.90 -1.63 -14.34
N ALA A 98 -2.54 -2.14 -13.28
CA ALA A 98 -3.99 -2.25 -13.16
C ALA A 98 -4.70 -0.89 -13.19
N LEU A 99 -4.03 0.18 -12.76
CA LEU A 99 -4.55 1.54 -12.88
C LEU A 99 -4.78 1.95 -14.34
N MET A 100 -4.02 1.38 -15.28
CA MET A 100 -4.15 1.65 -16.72
C MET A 100 -5.34 0.94 -17.37
N THR A 101 -5.89 -0.08 -16.71
CA THR A 101 -7.06 -0.84 -17.19
C THR A 101 -8.36 -0.36 -16.52
N PHE A 102 -8.30 0.71 -15.73
CA PHE A 102 -9.43 1.19 -14.96
C PHE A 102 -10.37 2.03 -15.84
N THR A 103 -11.55 1.48 -16.12
CA THR A 103 -12.56 2.13 -16.96
C THR A 103 -13.92 2.16 -16.25
N GLY A 104 -14.67 3.23 -16.52
CA GLY A 104 -16.10 3.29 -16.25
C GLY A 104 -16.91 2.51 -17.29
N GLU A 105 -18.23 2.53 -17.13
CA GLU A 105 -19.17 1.90 -18.06
C GLU A 105 -20.07 2.97 -18.67
N ALA A 106 -20.38 2.84 -19.96
CA ALA A 106 -21.39 3.66 -20.62
C ALA A 106 -22.70 2.86 -20.71
N ALA A 107 -23.79 3.45 -20.25
CA ALA A 107 -25.12 2.88 -20.38
C ALA A 107 -25.77 3.33 -21.69
N HIS A 108 -26.75 2.57 -22.15
CA HIS A 108 -27.58 2.90 -23.32
C HIS A 108 -28.99 3.29 -22.87
N PRO A 109 -29.19 4.53 -22.38
CA PRO A 109 -30.52 5.02 -22.06
C PRO A 109 -31.26 5.46 -23.33
N GLU A 110 -32.48 5.99 -23.16
CA GLU A 110 -33.27 6.60 -24.23
C GLU A 110 -32.49 7.70 -24.99
N PRO A 111 -32.82 7.99 -26.26
CA PRO A 111 -32.02 8.88 -27.14
C PRO A 111 -31.80 10.32 -26.64
N TRP A 112 -32.61 10.78 -25.69
CA TRP A 112 -32.51 12.11 -25.09
C TRP A 112 -31.65 12.14 -23.81
N ALA A 113 -31.10 11.00 -23.39
CA ALA A 113 -30.30 10.87 -22.18
C ALA A 113 -28.91 10.31 -22.49
N SER A 114 -27.96 10.57 -21.60
CA SER A 114 -26.62 9.95 -21.60
C SER A 114 -26.37 9.38 -20.21
N GLY A 115 -25.97 8.11 -20.13
CA GLY A 115 -25.70 7.43 -18.88
C GLY A 115 -24.28 6.89 -18.87
N TYR A 116 -23.53 7.16 -17.82
CA TYR A 116 -22.21 6.60 -17.59
C TYR A 116 -21.93 6.46 -16.10
N THR A 117 -21.11 5.49 -15.75
CA THR A 117 -20.66 5.22 -14.38
C THR A 117 -19.19 5.61 -14.25
N LEU A 118 -18.89 6.49 -13.30
CA LEU A 118 -17.52 6.84 -12.94
C LEU A 118 -17.16 6.13 -11.64
N LYS A 119 -16.00 5.48 -11.62
CA LYS A 119 -15.44 4.92 -10.40
C LYS A 119 -14.52 5.95 -9.75
N GLN A 120 -14.95 6.49 -8.62
CA GLN A 120 -14.24 7.57 -7.91
C GLN A 120 -13.67 7.07 -6.58
N PRO A 121 -12.48 7.54 -6.18
CA PRO A 121 -11.88 7.14 -4.91
C PRO A 121 -12.79 7.45 -3.72
N ILE A 122 -13.00 6.45 -2.86
CA ILE A 122 -13.85 6.57 -1.67
C ILE A 122 -13.31 7.52 -0.57
N GLY A 123 -12.04 7.93 -0.65
CA GLY A 123 -11.41 8.82 0.32
C GLY A 123 -10.45 8.09 1.27
N VAL A 124 -10.49 8.44 2.56
CA VAL A 124 -9.61 7.87 3.58
C VAL A 124 -10.03 6.43 3.91
N VAL A 125 -9.06 5.50 3.95
CA VAL A 125 -9.31 4.07 4.20
C VAL A 125 -8.43 3.57 5.34
N GLY A 126 -9.05 3.08 6.41
CA GLY A 126 -8.35 2.37 7.48
C GLY A 126 -7.95 0.97 7.04
N CYS A 127 -6.67 0.62 7.20
CA CYS A 127 -6.12 -0.68 6.81
C CYS A 127 -5.49 -1.34 8.04
N ILE A 128 -6.06 -2.46 8.49
CA ILE A 128 -5.51 -3.25 9.59
C ILE A 128 -4.91 -4.51 9.01
N THR A 129 -3.64 -4.76 9.32
CA THR A 129 -2.93 -5.96 8.90
C THR A 129 -2.77 -6.91 10.09
N PRO A 130 -2.90 -8.24 9.89
CA PRO A 130 -2.66 -9.19 10.96
C PRO A 130 -1.18 -9.17 11.35
N GLY A 131 -0.88 -9.37 12.64
CA GLY A 131 0.49 -9.52 13.17
C GLY A 131 1.14 -10.87 12.87
N ASN A 132 0.77 -11.50 11.75
CA ASN A 132 1.38 -12.76 11.29
C ASN A 132 2.72 -12.49 10.60
N PRO A 133 3.61 -13.49 10.52
CA PRO A 133 5.00 -13.27 10.18
C PRO A 133 5.32 -12.83 8.73
N ASP A 134 4.38 -12.34 7.94
CA ASP A 134 4.49 -12.14 6.48
C ASP A 134 4.57 -10.66 6.02
N GLN A 135 5.05 -9.68 6.79
CA GLN A 135 4.88 -8.28 6.36
C GLN A 135 6.02 -7.28 6.52
N ILE A 136 6.73 -7.13 5.41
CA ILE A 136 6.73 -5.86 4.66
C ILE A 136 5.29 -5.31 4.62
N PRO A 137 5.00 -4.07 5.07
CA PRO A 137 3.63 -3.58 5.29
C PRO A 137 2.74 -3.87 4.08
N ASN A 138 1.67 -4.66 4.29
CA ASN A 138 0.91 -5.37 3.25
C ASN A 138 0.81 -4.57 1.94
N PRO A 139 1.72 -4.81 0.99
CA PRO A 139 1.85 -3.96 -0.17
C PRO A 139 0.62 -4.11 -1.05
N PHE A 140 -0.07 -5.25 -1.01
CA PHE A 140 -1.31 -5.47 -1.73
C PHE A 140 -2.44 -4.58 -1.24
N ILE A 141 -2.61 -4.37 0.07
CA ILE A 141 -3.66 -3.49 0.59
C ILE A 141 -3.35 -2.05 0.21
N CYS A 142 -2.15 -1.57 0.53
CA CYS A 142 -1.77 -0.17 0.30
C CYS A 142 -1.76 0.18 -1.18
N SER A 143 -1.12 -0.63 -2.04
CA SER A 143 -1.05 -0.37 -3.48
C SER A 143 -2.41 -0.50 -4.18
N ASN A 144 -3.30 -1.39 -3.71
CA ASN A 144 -4.68 -1.46 -4.21
C ASN A 144 -5.46 -0.19 -3.87
N LYS A 145 -5.44 0.25 -2.60
CA LYS A 145 -6.18 1.44 -2.18
C LYS A 145 -5.62 2.71 -2.84
N LEU A 146 -4.31 2.83 -2.98
CA LEU A 146 -3.67 3.94 -3.67
C LEU A 146 -3.90 3.92 -5.19
N SER A 147 -4.01 2.75 -5.81
CA SER A 147 -4.44 2.62 -7.22
C SER A 147 -5.95 2.80 -7.42
N CYS A 148 -6.72 3.07 -6.35
CA CYS A 148 -8.17 3.27 -6.41
C CYS A 148 -8.93 2.06 -7.00
N HIS A 149 -8.36 0.85 -6.94
CA HIS A 149 -8.91 -0.34 -7.59
C HIS A 149 -10.15 -0.93 -6.87
N ASN A 150 -10.45 -0.47 -5.65
CA ASN A 150 -11.59 -0.90 -4.84
C ASN A 150 -12.64 0.21 -4.69
N ASN A 151 -13.18 0.71 -5.79
CA ASN A 151 -14.40 1.50 -5.76
C ASN A 151 -15.53 0.64 -6.32
N GLN A 152 -16.64 0.55 -5.57
CA GLN A 152 -17.90 -0.02 -6.04
C GLN A 152 -18.37 0.67 -7.32
#